data_AF-A0A973EN95-F1
#
_entry.id   AF-A0A973EN95-F1
#
_cell.length_a   1.000
_cell.length_b   1.000
_cell.length_c   1.000
_cell.angle_alpha   90.00
_cell.angle_beta   90.00
_cell.angle_gamma   90.00
#
_symmetry.space_group_name_H-M   'P 1'
#
loop_
_entity.id
_entity.type
_entity.pdbx_description
1 polymer ?
#
loop_
_entity_poly.entity_id
_entity_poly.type
_entity_poly.pdbx_seq_one_letter_code
_entity_poly.pdbx_strand_id
1 'polypeptide(L)'
;MRDWGNEAGRFIDQHIDVWGRRPSFRALAEVAEENRAFLSSRISEIFNRRRKSYRAKADEARDFLVRYLIERVRAGIEVRHFTLFKEYETVEVVLEDAFGVDPGPDSDRVIIPYQAEAVTMIARCLFPKRIKAPEARDIAVFMQMFSDPDEKPPVDQDKQMRVKTMVWLAYLLIDLVKTDRQNVCFHGTVYLRESFKNLLARAVDGKIINEDSEHSRDNYEEGRWDGTLYAWLQGEDRKPFLEKLLRQFNLENRSDHVNRFLLAGQRECMYRQTMALFC
;
A
#
# COMPACT_ATOMS: atom_id res chain seq x y z
N MET A 1 9.19 3.33 43.74
CA MET A 1 9.26 2.50 42.51
C MET A 1 8.65 3.33 41.38
N ARG A 2 9.27 3.46 40.21
CA ARG A 2 8.64 4.22 39.10
C ARG A 2 7.41 3.45 38.62
N ASP A 3 6.28 4.14 38.55
CA ASP A 3 5.06 3.58 37.98
C ASP A 3 5.10 3.71 36.46
N TRP A 4 5.54 2.63 35.80
CA TRP A 4 5.65 2.60 34.34
C TRP A 4 4.30 2.57 33.63
N GLY A 5 3.22 2.14 34.31
CA GLY A 5 1.87 2.19 33.76
C GLY A 5 1.38 3.63 33.62
N ASN A 6 1.54 4.43 34.67
CA ASN A 6 1.22 5.86 34.65
C ASN A 6 2.12 6.68 33.70
N GLU A 7 3.37 6.28 33.51
CA GLU A 7 4.26 6.89 32.51
C GLU A 7 3.82 6.54 31.08
N ALA A 8 3.46 5.28 30.82
CA ALA A 8 2.99 4.83 29.51
C ALA A 8 1.68 5.51 29.10
N GLY A 9 0.72 5.64 30.03
CA GLY A 9 -0.52 6.37 29.80
C GLY A 9 -0.27 7.83 29.39
N ARG A 10 0.52 8.56 30.18
CA ARG A 10 0.90 9.96 29.86
C ARG A 10 1.62 10.08 28.52
N PHE A 11 2.48 9.13 28.18
CA PHE A 11 3.16 9.11 26.89
C PHE A 11 2.17 8.99 25.72
N ILE A 12 1.15 8.12 25.84
CA ILE A 12 0.12 7.93 24.82
C ILE A 12 -0.77 9.19 24.72
N ASP A 13 -1.25 9.70 25.86
CA ASP A 13 -2.13 10.87 25.90
C ASP A 13 -1.46 12.10 25.25
N GLN A 14 -0.16 12.31 25.48
CA GLN A 14 0.60 13.37 24.81
C GLN A 14 0.60 13.23 23.28
N HIS A 15 0.65 12.01 22.74
CA HIS A 15 0.62 11.80 21.30
C HIS A 15 -0.79 11.96 20.74
N ILE A 16 -1.82 11.47 21.45
CA ILE A 16 -3.23 11.69 21.11
C ILE A 16 -3.52 13.20 21.03
N ASP A 17 -3.13 13.97 22.05
CA ASP A 17 -3.33 15.42 22.07
C ASP A 17 -2.66 16.14 20.89
N VAL A 18 -1.42 15.75 20.56
CA VAL A 18 -0.67 16.37 19.45
C VAL A 18 -1.24 15.98 18.09
N TRP A 19 -1.65 14.72 17.91
CA TRP A 19 -2.20 14.21 16.66
C TRP A 19 -3.64 14.66 16.44
N GLY A 20 -4.48 14.68 17.48
CA GLY A 20 -5.87 15.13 17.39
C GLY A 20 -6.01 16.60 16.98
N ARG A 21 -5.01 17.44 17.30
CA ARG A 21 -4.95 18.84 16.86
C ARG A 21 -4.54 19.02 15.39
N ARG A 22 -4.07 17.98 14.71
CA ARG A 22 -3.62 18.04 13.31
C ARG A 22 -4.60 17.25 12.44
N PRO A 23 -5.31 17.87 11.49
CA PRO A 23 -6.31 17.18 10.66
C PRO A 23 -5.76 15.89 10.03
N SER A 24 -4.57 15.95 9.42
CA SER A 24 -3.94 14.80 8.78
C SER A 24 -3.47 13.69 9.73
N PHE A 25 -3.54 13.87 11.04
CA PHE A 25 -3.17 12.84 12.03
C PHE A 25 -4.35 12.47 12.94
N ARG A 26 -5.53 13.06 12.75
CA ARG A 26 -6.71 12.81 13.59
C ARG A 26 -7.08 11.34 13.64
N ALA A 27 -7.08 10.66 12.49
CA ALA A 27 -7.34 9.23 12.43
C ALA A 27 -6.33 8.38 13.24
N LEU A 28 -5.07 8.81 13.39
CA LEU A 28 -4.11 8.12 14.27
C LEU A 28 -4.45 8.33 15.75
N ALA A 29 -4.95 9.51 16.11
CA ALA A 29 -5.40 9.80 17.47
C ALA A 29 -6.62 8.95 17.84
N GLU A 30 -7.61 8.87 16.96
CA GLU A 30 -8.83 8.06 17.15
C GLU A 30 -8.48 6.57 17.36
N VAL A 31 -7.65 5.99 16.48
CA VAL A 31 -7.22 4.59 16.64
C VAL A 31 -6.39 4.40 17.92
N ALA A 32 -5.62 5.41 18.34
CA ALA A 32 -4.88 5.35 19.60
C ALA A 32 -5.77 5.37 20.83
N GLU A 33 -6.86 6.14 20.81
CA GLU A 33 -7.88 6.15 21.85
C GLU A 33 -8.59 4.80 21.94
N GLU A 34 -9.04 4.26 20.80
CA GLU A 34 -9.71 2.95 20.71
C GLU A 34 -8.83 1.81 21.26
N ASN A 35 -7.51 1.89 21.05
CA ASN A 35 -6.55 0.85 21.43
C ASN A 35 -5.75 1.17 22.71
N ARG A 36 -6.16 2.20 23.48
CA ARG A 36 -5.37 2.76 24.57
C ARG A 36 -4.93 1.76 25.63
N ALA A 37 -5.81 0.82 26.01
CA ALA A 37 -5.49 -0.20 27.02
C ALA A 37 -4.35 -1.13 26.55
N PHE A 38 -4.43 -1.63 25.31
CA PHE A 38 -3.39 -2.48 24.73
C PHE A 38 -2.07 -1.72 24.57
N LEU A 39 -2.12 -0.50 24.04
CA LEU A 39 -0.96 0.36 23.87
C LEU A 39 -0.27 0.67 25.20
N SER A 40 -1.04 0.95 26.25
CA SER A 40 -0.50 1.22 27.59
C SER A 40 0.25 0.03 28.15
N SER A 41 -0.30 -1.19 28.00
CA SER A 41 0.38 -2.42 28.41
C SER A 41 1.71 -2.59 27.67
N ARG A 42 1.70 -2.46 26.34
CA ARG A 42 2.89 -2.65 25.51
C ARG A 42 3.96 -1.59 25.74
N ILE A 43 3.59 -0.33 25.87
CA ILE A 43 4.54 0.76 26.13
C ILE A 43 5.12 0.63 27.55
N SER A 44 4.32 0.21 28.53
CA SER A 44 4.81 -0.10 29.88
C SER A 44 5.88 -1.20 29.86
N GLU A 45 5.67 -2.28 29.08
CA GLU A 45 6.68 -3.32 28.86
C GLU A 45 7.99 -2.74 28.29
N ILE A 46 7.92 -1.85 27.31
CA ILE A 46 9.10 -1.18 26.72
C ILE A 46 9.81 -0.33 27.78
N PHE A 47 9.06 0.45 28.55
CA PHE A 47 9.60 1.34 29.60
C PHE A 47 10.22 0.56 30.76
N ASN A 48 9.73 -0.64 31.07
CA ASN A 48 10.26 -1.50 32.13
C ASN A 48 11.56 -2.24 31.73
N ARG A 49 11.96 -2.25 30.45
CA ARG A 49 13.19 -2.94 30.01
C ARG A 49 14.43 -2.42 30.73
N ARG A 50 15.16 -3.30 31.41
CA ARG A 50 16.41 -2.95 32.10
C ARG A 50 17.50 -2.60 31.08
N ARG A 51 18.47 -1.77 31.47
CA ARG A 51 19.67 -1.38 30.69
C ARG A 51 19.49 -0.41 29.50
N LYS A 52 18.27 0.03 29.17
CA LYS A 52 18.04 1.10 28.16
C LYS A 52 17.85 2.47 28.83
N SER A 53 18.44 3.51 28.25
CA SER A 53 18.18 4.90 28.66
C SER A 53 16.71 5.27 28.41
N TYR A 54 16.19 6.26 29.13
CA TYR A 54 14.81 6.73 28.95
C TYR A 54 14.56 7.19 27.50
N ARG A 55 15.49 7.94 26.92
CA ARG A 55 15.40 8.39 25.51
C ARG A 55 15.25 7.21 24.54
N ALA A 56 16.09 6.18 24.68
CA ALA A 56 16.02 5.01 23.81
C ALA A 56 14.69 4.24 23.95
N LYS A 57 14.13 4.20 25.16
CA LYS A 57 12.81 3.60 25.43
C LYS A 57 11.68 4.43 24.82
N ALA A 58 11.72 5.75 24.97
CA ALA A 58 10.74 6.67 24.39
C ALA A 58 10.74 6.61 22.85
N ASP A 59 11.91 6.53 22.22
CA ASP A 59 12.02 6.38 20.77
C ASP A 59 11.47 5.02 20.29
N GLU A 60 11.72 3.94 21.02
CA GLU A 60 11.16 2.63 20.74
C GLU A 60 9.64 2.56 20.95
N ALA A 61 9.12 3.20 22.00
CA ALA A 61 7.69 3.32 22.25
C ALA A 61 6.99 4.14 21.15
N ARG A 62 7.62 5.23 20.69
CA ARG A 62 7.10 6.03 19.57
C ARG A 62 7.05 5.23 18.27
N ASP A 63 8.11 4.49 17.96
CA ASP A 63 8.19 3.63 16.77
C ASP A 63 7.09 2.55 16.80
N PHE A 64 6.93 1.88 17.95
CA PHE A 64 5.87 0.90 18.16
C PHE A 64 4.48 1.52 17.98
N LEU A 65 4.23 2.66 18.64
CA LEU A 65 2.94 3.34 18.62
C LEU A 65 2.55 3.71 17.18
N VAL A 66 3.40 4.43 16.47
CA VAL A 66 3.09 4.88 15.11
C VAL A 66 2.87 3.69 14.16
N ARG A 67 3.73 2.67 14.20
CA ARG A 67 3.58 1.50 13.33
C ARG A 67 2.30 0.71 13.62
N TYR A 68 2.00 0.51 14.91
CA TYR A 68 0.78 -0.20 15.31
C TYR A 68 -0.48 0.52 14.82
N LEU A 69 -0.49 1.85 14.92
CA LEU A 69 -1.64 2.68 14.57
C LEU A 69 -1.80 2.84 13.06
N ILE A 70 -0.73 3.11 12.31
CA ILE A 70 -0.80 3.28 10.85
C ILE A 70 -1.39 2.03 10.16
N GLU A 71 -1.04 0.83 10.64
CA GLU A 71 -1.61 -0.43 10.12
C GLU A 71 -3.11 -0.61 10.44
N ARG A 72 -3.69 0.23 11.30
CA ARG A 72 -5.07 0.13 11.80
C ARG A 72 -5.93 1.35 11.50
N VAL A 73 -5.36 2.37 10.85
CA VAL A 73 -6.15 3.49 10.34
C VAL A 73 -7.15 2.93 9.35
N ARG A 74 -8.43 3.30 9.52
CA ARG A 74 -9.49 3.00 8.55
C ARG A 74 -9.26 3.88 7.32
N ALA A 75 -8.34 3.42 6.51
CA ALA A 75 -7.87 4.08 5.31
C ALA A 75 -8.68 3.60 4.11
N GLY A 76 -9.21 4.56 3.35
CA GLY A 76 -9.90 4.30 2.09
C GLY A 76 -8.96 4.40 0.90
N ILE A 77 -9.06 3.45 -0.03
CA ILE A 77 -8.46 3.55 -1.35
C ILE A 77 -9.57 3.86 -2.36
N GLU A 78 -9.47 5.05 -2.93
CA GLU A 78 -10.25 5.54 -4.08
C GLU A 78 -9.43 5.55 -5.39
N VAL A 79 -10.11 5.71 -6.53
CA VAL A 79 -9.54 5.83 -7.89
C VAL A 79 -8.38 6.83 -7.96
N ARG A 80 -8.49 7.98 -7.28
CA ARG A 80 -7.45 9.02 -7.24
C ARG A 80 -6.09 8.53 -6.75
N HIS A 81 -6.03 7.44 -5.99
CA HIS A 81 -4.78 6.83 -5.51
C HIS A 81 -4.12 5.94 -6.57
N PHE A 82 -4.85 5.51 -7.59
CA PHE A 82 -4.32 4.85 -8.77
C PHE A 82 -3.95 5.86 -9.87
N THR A 83 -4.54 7.05 -9.89
CA THR A 83 -4.28 8.04 -10.96
C THR A 83 -2.83 8.53 -10.98
N LEU A 84 -2.08 8.13 -12.00
CA LEU A 84 -0.76 8.65 -12.33
C LEU A 84 -0.90 9.73 -13.43
N PHE A 85 -0.04 10.75 -13.43
CA PHE A 85 0.13 11.70 -14.55
C PHE A 85 -1.13 12.38 -15.14
N LYS A 86 -2.22 12.52 -14.37
CA LYS A 86 -3.54 13.05 -14.80
C LYS A 86 -4.37 12.10 -15.70
N GLU A 87 -4.02 10.83 -15.77
CA GLU A 87 -4.74 9.80 -16.54
C GLU A 87 -5.94 9.26 -15.73
N TYR A 88 -6.82 10.14 -15.25
CA TYR A 88 -7.92 9.75 -14.36
C TYR A 88 -8.92 8.85 -15.08
N GLU A 89 -9.39 9.26 -16.26
CA GLU A 89 -10.38 8.53 -17.06
C GLU A 89 -9.89 7.12 -17.44
N THR A 90 -8.66 7.00 -17.94
CA THR A 90 -8.07 5.69 -18.27
C THR A 90 -8.01 4.76 -17.06
N VAL A 91 -7.63 5.31 -15.90
CA VAL A 91 -7.53 4.54 -14.66
C VAL A 91 -8.90 4.15 -14.14
N GLU A 92 -9.86 5.05 -14.19
CA GLU A 92 -11.24 4.78 -13.78
C GLU A 92 -11.82 3.63 -14.60
N VAL A 93 -11.76 3.70 -15.93
CA VAL A 93 -12.25 2.62 -16.82
C VAL A 93 -11.57 1.28 -16.51
N VAL A 94 -10.25 1.26 -16.35
CA VAL A 94 -9.52 0.02 -16.01
C VAL A 94 -10.01 -0.58 -14.69
N LEU A 95 -10.28 0.25 -13.68
CA LEU A 95 -10.72 -0.23 -12.37
C LEU A 95 -12.21 -0.59 -12.35
N GLU A 96 -13.05 0.12 -13.11
CA GLU A 96 -14.46 -0.22 -13.33
C GLU A 96 -14.58 -1.59 -14.01
N ASP A 97 -13.83 -1.82 -15.08
CA ASP A 97 -13.81 -3.09 -15.79
C ASP A 97 -13.30 -4.23 -14.88
N ALA A 98 -12.24 -3.96 -14.11
CA ALA A 98 -11.60 -4.98 -13.28
C ALA A 98 -12.37 -5.32 -12.00
N PHE A 99 -12.98 -4.34 -11.35
CA PHE A 99 -13.58 -4.51 -10.03
C PHE A 99 -15.08 -4.24 -9.95
N GLY A 100 -15.66 -3.65 -10.99
CA GLY A 100 -17.06 -3.26 -11.02
C GLY A 100 -17.37 -1.96 -10.29
N VAL A 101 -18.63 -1.56 -10.41
CA VAL A 101 -19.19 -0.34 -9.82
C VAL A 101 -20.34 -0.67 -8.87
N ASP A 102 -20.42 0.08 -7.77
CA ASP A 102 -21.58 0.11 -6.89
C ASP A 102 -22.48 1.28 -7.31
N PRO A 103 -23.72 1.02 -7.75
CA PRO A 103 -24.63 2.09 -8.18
C PRO A 103 -25.05 2.93 -6.98
N GLY A 104 -24.59 4.19 -6.97
CA GLY A 104 -24.87 5.15 -5.92
C GLY A 104 -26.00 6.13 -6.29
N PRO A 105 -26.64 6.78 -5.31
CA PRO A 105 -27.70 7.76 -5.57
C PRO A 105 -27.23 9.02 -6.33
N ASP A 106 -25.94 9.37 -6.24
CA ASP A 106 -25.37 10.58 -6.88
C ASP A 106 -24.31 10.27 -7.95
N SER A 107 -23.61 9.14 -7.84
CA SER A 107 -22.65 8.64 -8.83
C SER A 107 -22.34 7.17 -8.59
N ASP A 108 -22.06 6.43 -9.66
CA ASP A 108 -21.47 5.09 -9.57
C ASP A 108 -20.09 5.20 -8.92
N ARG A 109 -19.76 4.26 -8.03
CA ARG A 109 -18.47 4.23 -7.34
C ARG A 109 -17.74 2.93 -7.63
N VAL A 110 -16.51 3.03 -8.08
CA VAL A 110 -15.65 1.85 -8.28
C VAL A 110 -15.47 1.09 -6.95
N ILE A 111 -15.78 -0.20 -6.96
CA ILE A 111 -15.63 -1.06 -5.78
C ILE A 111 -14.18 -1.50 -5.71
N ILE A 112 -13.37 -0.89 -4.84
CA ILE A 112 -11.97 -1.29 -4.69
C ILE A 112 -11.86 -2.38 -3.61
N PRO A 113 -11.52 -3.64 -3.93
CA PRO A 113 -11.46 -4.72 -2.94
C PRO A 113 -10.14 -4.68 -2.14
N TYR A 114 -10.02 -5.49 -1.08
CA TYR A 114 -8.77 -5.69 -0.32
C TYR A 114 -8.04 -4.41 0.17
N GLN A 115 -8.79 -3.34 0.44
CA GLN A 115 -8.20 -2.05 0.82
C GLN A 115 -7.38 -2.15 2.10
N ALA A 116 -7.89 -2.86 3.11
CA ALA A 116 -7.20 -3.02 4.39
C ALA A 116 -5.86 -3.76 4.23
N GLU A 117 -5.83 -4.81 3.43
CA GLU A 117 -4.63 -5.58 3.10
C GLU A 117 -3.64 -4.71 2.33
N ALA A 118 -4.08 -4.00 1.28
CA ALA A 118 -3.23 -3.13 0.48
C ALA A 118 -2.62 -2.01 1.33
N VAL A 119 -3.42 -1.31 2.15
CA VAL A 119 -2.94 -0.28 3.08
C VAL A 119 -1.92 -0.86 4.06
N THR A 120 -2.19 -2.03 4.64
CA THR A 120 -1.28 -2.71 5.58
C THR A 120 0.06 -3.04 4.91
N MET A 121 0.03 -3.59 3.69
CA MET A 121 1.24 -3.87 2.90
C MET A 121 2.06 -2.60 2.66
N ILE A 122 1.40 -1.54 2.20
CA ILE A 122 2.05 -0.26 1.87
C ILE A 122 2.68 0.35 3.13
N ALA A 123 1.93 0.41 4.23
CA ALA A 123 2.41 0.93 5.52
C ALA A 123 3.68 0.19 5.98
N ARG A 124 3.65 -1.15 5.98
CA ARG A 124 4.81 -1.97 6.41
C ARG A 124 6.03 -1.77 5.52
N CYS A 125 5.83 -1.52 4.23
CA CYS A 125 6.93 -1.38 3.29
C CYS A 125 7.45 0.05 3.13
N LEU A 126 6.65 1.06 3.48
CA LEU A 126 7.12 2.44 3.66
C LEU A 126 7.86 2.62 4.97
N PHE A 127 7.45 1.92 6.03
CA PHE A 127 8.00 2.05 7.38
C PHE A 127 8.60 0.72 7.89
N PRO A 128 9.60 0.11 7.19
CA PRO A 128 10.09 -1.24 7.49
C PRO A 128 11.02 -1.33 8.71
N LYS A 129 11.56 -0.19 9.18
CA LYS A 129 12.52 -0.09 10.30
C LYS A 129 12.11 1.06 11.22
N ARG A 130 12.96 1.36 12.21
CA ARG A 130 12.77 2.49 13.14
C ARG A 130 12.45 3.76 12.37
N ILE A 131 11.30 4.36 12.67
CA ILE A 131 10.86 5.64 12.12
C ILE A 131 11.91 6.71 12.48
N LYS A 132 12.71 7.13 11.51
CA LYS A 132 13.68 8.23 11.66
C LYS A 132 12.98 9.57 11.41
N ALA A 133 13.54 10.66 11.94
CA ALA A 133 13.03 12.02 11.74
C ALA A 133 12.63 12.39 10.28
N PRO A 134 13.37 12.02 9.22
CA PRO A 134 12.94 12.27 7.83
C PRO A 134 11.67 11.52 7.40
N GLU A 135 11.33 10.41 8.06
CA GLU A 135 10.16 9.57 7.75
C GLU A 135 8.86 10.13 8.37
N ALA A 136 8.94 11.13 9.26
CA ALA A 136 7.77 11.87 9.76
C ALA A 136 6.99 12.57 8.62
N ARG A 137 7.69 13.02 7.58
CA ARG A 137 7.06 13.56 6.36
C ARG A 137 6.40 12.47 5.53
N ASP A 138 6.98 11.28 5.46
CA ASP A 138 6.38 10.15 4.74
C ASP A 138 5.10 9.67 5.44
N ILE A 139 5.06 9.69 6.77
CA ILE A 139 3.85 9.43 7.55
C ILE A 139 2.79 10.49 7.26
N ALA A 140 3.14 11.77 7.26
CA ALA A 140 2.18 12.84 6.95
C ALA A 140 1.56 12.65 5.55
N VAL A 141 2.39 12.35 4.54
CA VAL A 141 1.91 12.09 3.17
C VAL A 141 1.02 10.86 3.11
N PHE A 142 1.43 9.75 3.77
CA PHE A 142 0.63 8.53 3.83
C PHE A 142 -0.75 8.82 4.45
N MET A 143 -0.77 9.49 5.60
CA MET A 143 -2.01 9.80 6.30
C MET A 143 -2.91 10.76 5.49
N GLN A 144 -2.34 11.75 4.81
CA GLN A 144 -3.10 12.64 3.92
C GLN A 144 -3.71 11.92 2.71
N MET A 145 -3.02 10.91 2.18
CA MET A 145 -3.53 10.15 1.05
C MET A 145 -4.69 9.27 1.50
N PHE A 146 -4.57 8.61 2.64
CA PHE A 146 -5.51 7.57 3.03
C PHE A 146 -6.53 7.99 4.10
N SER A 147 -6.44 9.21 4.63
CA SER A 147 -7.41 9.78 5.59
C SER A 147 -8.11 11.00 5.00
N ASP A 148 -9.33 11.24 5.46
CA ASP A 148 -10.24 12.25 4.89
C ASP A 148 -9.61 13.66 4.90
N PRO A 149 -9.42 14.33 3.74
CA PRO A 149 -8.62 15.54 3.66
C PRO A 149 -9.50 16.79 3.82
N ASP A 150 -9.73 17.23 5.07
CA ASP A 150 -10.26 18.58 5.31
C ASP A 150 -9.24 19.68 4.92
N GLU A 151 -7.94 19.35 4.88
CA GLU A 151 -6.87 20.30 4.52
C GLU A 151 -5.87 19.71 3.52
N LYS A 152 -5.56 20.47 2.45
CA LYS A 152 -4.56 20.15 1.43
C LYS A 152 -3.30 21.04 1.62
N PRO A 153 -2.39 20.73 2.57
CA PRO A 153 -1.12 21.43 2.65
C PRO A 153 -0.27 21.14 1.38
N PRO A 154 0.77 21.95 1.08
CA PRO A 154 1.64 21.70 -0.06
C PRO A 154 2.30 20.32 0.08
N VAL A 155 1.97 19.41 -0.84
CA VAL A 155 2.40 18.02 -0.75
C VAL A 155 3.64 17.77 -1.58
N ASP A 156 4.54 16.96 -1.02
CA ASP A 156 5.67 16.37 -1.72
C ASP A 156 5.15 15.40 -2.80
N GLN A 157 5.12 15.86 -4.05
CA GLN A 157 4.58 15.13 -5.19
C GLN A 157 5.32 13.81 -5.43
N ASP A 158 6.64 13.77 -5.22
CA ASP A 158 7.44 12.55 -5.40
C ASP A 158 7.06 11.48 -4.38
N LYS A 159 6.78 11.87 -3.14
CA LYS A 159 6.28 10.96 -2.10
C LYS A 159 4.88 10.45 -2.42
N GLN A 160 3.98 11.32 -2.88
CA GLN A 160 2.65 10.87 -3.32
C GLN A 160 2.75 9.88 -4.47
N MET A 161 3.52 10.20 -5.51
CA MET A 161 3.71 9.33 -6.67
C MET A 161 4.28 7.97 -6.26
N ARG A 162 5.21 7.93 -5.30
CA ARG A 162 5.69 6.68 -4.72
C ARG A 162 4.58 5.85 -4.08
N VAL A 163 3.74 6.45 -3.24
CA VAL A 163 2.62 5.75 -2.61
C VAL A 163 1.63 5.25 -3.66
N LYS A 164 1.27 6.06 -4.65
CA LYS A 164 0.41 5.64 -5.78
C LYS A 164 1.01 4.48 -6.57
N THR A 165 2.32 4.51 -6.81
CA THR A 165 3.04 3.39 -7.44
C THR A 165 2.95 2.13 -6.57
N MET A 166 3.04 2.27 -5.24
CA MET A 166 2.86 1.12 -4.32
C MET A 166 1.43 0.61 -4.30
N VAL A 167 0.41 1.46 -4.47
CA VAL A 167 -1.00 1.05 -4.63
C VAL A 167 -1.13 0.15 -5.86
N TRP A 168 -0.67 0.59 -7.03
CA TRP A 168 -0.66 -0.25 -8.24
C TRP A 168 0.05 -1.58 -8.03
N LEU A 169 1.25 -1.55 -7.43
CA LEU A 169 2.00 -2.77 -7.15
C LEU A 169 1.25 -3.70 -6.21
N ALA A 170 0.60 -3.17 -5.16
CA ALA A 170 -0.18 -3.97 -4.22
C ALA A 170 -1.31 -4.71 -4.94
N TYR A 171 -2.11 -3.99 -5.73
CA TYR A 171 -3.28 -4.57 -6.38
C TYR A 171 -2.92 -5.61 -7.46
N LEU A 172 -1.88 -5.36 -8.25
CA LEU A 172 -1.40 -6.36 -9.21
C LEU A 172 -0.89 -7.63 -8.50
N LEU A 173 -0.17 -7.49 -7.39
CA LEU A 173 0.30 -8.64 -6.62
C LEU A 173 -0.84 -9.40 -5.95
N ILE A 174 -1.82 -8.70 -5.36
CA ILE A 174 -3.01 -9.32 -4.77
C ILE A 174 -3.75 -10.13 -5.83
N ASP A 175 -3.95 -9.55 -7.01
CA ASP A 175 -4.68 -10.18 -8.10
C ASP A 175 -3.97 -11.44 -8.63
N LEU A 176 -2.64 -11.38 -8.74
CA LEU A 176 -1.81 -12.55 -9.06
C LEU A 176 -1.98 -13.67 -8.03
N VAL A 177 -1.83 -13.36 -6.74
CA VAL A 177 -1.93 -14.38 -5.69
C VAL A 177 -3.34 -14.92 -5.54
N LYS A 178 -4.37 -14.11 -5.81
CA LYS A 178 -5.74 -14.61 -5.83
C LYS A 178 -6.02 -15.58 -6.97
N THR A 179 -5.45 -15.29 -8.13
CA THR A 179 -5.67 -16.08 -9.34
C THR A 179 -4.86 -17.39 -9.31
N ASP A 180 -3.61 -17.36 -8.84
CA ASP A 180 -2.73 -18.54 -8.78
C ASP A 180 -2.16 -18.81 -7.37
N ARG A 181 -3.07 -18.81 -6.38
CA ARG A 181 -2.70 -18.95 -4.96
C ARG A 181 -1.86 -20.19 -4.69
N GLN A 182 -2.25 -21.33 -5.24
CA GLN A 182 -1.61 -22.61 -4.94
C GLN A 182 -0.14 -22.60 -5.34
N ASN A 183 0.17 -22.20 -6.58
CA ASN A 183 1.56 -22.16 -7.05
C ASN A 183 2.36 -21.09 -6.33
N VAL A 184 1.78 -19.90 -6.10
CA VAL A 184 2.44 -18.84 -5.34
C VAL A 184 2.82 -19.31 -3.94
N CYS A 185 1.89 -19.90 -3.20
CA CYS A 185 2.11 -20.29 -1.81
C CYS A 185 3.05 -21.51 -1.70
N PHE A 186 3.06 -22.39 -2.70
CA PHE A 186 3.95 -23.53 -2.74
C PHE A 186 5.40 -23.14 -3.11
N HIS A 187 5.57 -22.32 -4.15
CA HIS A 187 6.90 -21.96 -4.68
C HIS A 187 7.49 -20.66 -4.09
N GLY A 188 6.69 -19.87 -3.41
CA GLY A 188 7.13 -18.70 -2.67
C GLY A 188 7.41 -17.46 -3.53
N THR A 189 8.22 -16.56 -2.97
CA THR A 189 8.47 -15.23 -3.57
C THR A 189 9.21 -15.26 -4.90
N VAL A 190 9.96 -16.33 -5.20
CA VAL A 190 10.64 -16.48 -6.50
C VAL A 190 9.62 -16.61 -7.61
N TYR A 191 8.68 -17.54 -7.47
CA TYR A 191 7.59 -17.73 -8.41
C TYR A 191 6.74 -16.46 -8.55
N LEU A 192 6.34 -15.85 -7.42
CA LEU A 192 5.57 -14.60 -7.44
C LEU A 192 6.26 -13.52 -8.28
N ARG A 193 7.57 -13.36 -8.15
CA ARG A 193 8.34 -12.35 -8.88
C ARG A 193 8.45 -12.65 -10.37
N GLU A 194 8.65 -13.91 -10.73
CA GLU A 194 8.79 -14.35 -12.12
C GLU A 194 7.44 -14.25 -12.85
N SER A 195 6.37 -14.75 -12.24
CA SER A 195 5.01 -14.63 -12.77
C SER A 195 4.59 -13.16 -12.90
N PHE A 196 4.87 -12.32 -11.89
CA PHE A 196 4.58 -10.89 -11.96
C PHE A 196 5.26 -10.21 -13.15
N LYS A 197 6.54 -10.50 -13.39
CA LYS A 197 7.28 -9.95 -14.53
C LYS A 197 6.73 -10.46 -15.87
N ASN A 198 6.44 -11.76 -15.95
CA ASN A 198 5.92 -12.38 -17.17
C ASN A 198 4.54 -11.82 -17.54
N LEU A 199 3.63 -11.70 -16.57
CA LEU A 199 2.29 -11.16 -16.80
C LEU A 199 2.34 -9.70 -17.27
N LEU A 200 3.20 -8.88 -16.65
CA LEU A 200 3.40 -7.50 -17.09
C LEU A 200 3.97 -7.40 -18.50
N ALA A 201 4.94 -8.24 -18.86
CA ALA A 201 5.49 -8.27 -20.21
C ALA A 201 4.43 -8.68 -21.25
N ARG A 202 3.59 -9.66 -20.91
CA ARG A 202 2.48 -10.11 -21.77
C ARG A 202 1.40 -9.04 -21.93
N ALA A 203 1.05 -8.33 -20.86
CA ALA A 203 0.09 -7.23 -20.92
C ALA A 203 0.58 -6.08 -21.82
N VAL A 204 1.88 -5.71 -21.75
CA VAL A 204 2.49 -4.71 -22.66
C VAL A 204 2.42 -5.16 -24.12
N ASP A 205 2.61 -6.46 -24.36
CA ASP A 205 2.68 -7.04 -25.70
C ASP A 205 1.31 -7.34 -26.32
N GLY A 206 0.19 -7.16 -25.61
CA GLY A 206 -1.12 -7.56 -26.15
C GLY A 206 -1.41 -9.05 -26.08
N LYS A 207 -0.77 -9.80 -25.16
CA LYS A 207 -0.71 -11.28 -25.19
C LYS A 207 -1.35 -11.99 -23.99
N ILE A 208 -2.20 -11.31 -23.23
CA ILE A 208 -3.04 -11.93 -22.19
C ILE A 208 -4.34 -12.42 -22.83
N ILE A 209 -5.11 -11.51 -23.43
CA ILE A 209 -6.32 -11.82 -24.19
C ILE A 209 -5.97 -11.81 -25.68
N ASN A 210 -6.38 -12.84 -26.41
CA ASN A 210 -6.33 -12.87 -27.86
C ASN A 210 -7.60 -12.21 -28.42
N GLU A 211 -7.51 -10.94 -28.79
CA GLU A 211 -8.65 -10.15 -29.28
C GLU A 211 -9.23 -10.67 -30.60
N ASP A 212 -8.47 -11.47 -31.35
CA ASP A 212 -8.92 -12.08 -32.62
C ASP A 212 -9.68 -13.40 -32.43
N SER A 213 -9.80 -13.91 -31.19
CA SER A 213 -10.54 -15.13 -30.89
C SER A 213 -11.68 -14.89 -29.90
N GLU A 214 -12.85 -15.44 -30.21
CA GLU A 214 -13.99 -15.48 -29.28
C GLU A 214 -13.84 -16.58 -28.21
N HIS A 215 -12.84 -17.46 -28.33
CA HIS A 215 -12.65 -18.60 -27.43
C HIS A 215 -11.56 -18.32 -26.39
N SER A 216 -11.93 -18.33 -25.10
CA SER A 216 -10.97 -18.12 -24.00
C SER A 216 -9.83 -19.14 -23.94
N ARG A 217 -9.98 -20.31 -24.59
CA ARG A 217 -8.91 -21.32 -24.69
C ARG A 217 -7.71 -20.84 -25.50
N ASP A 218 -7.89 -19.87 -26.38
CA ASP A 218 -6.81 -19.28 -27.17
C ASP A 218 -6.10 -18.14 -26.41
N ASN A 219 -6.64 -17.73 -25.26
CA ASN A 219 -6.02 -16.74 -24.37
C ASN A 219 -4.88 -17.37 -23.55
N TYR A 220 -4.06 -16.52 -22.94
CA TYR A 220 -2.91 -16.96 -22.16
C TYR A 220 -3.33 -17.84 -20.98
N GLU A 221 -2.68 -19.01 -20.86
CA GLU A 221 -3.01 -20.04 -19.87
C GLU A 221 -4.50 -20.39 -19.85
N GLU A 222 -5.09 -20.56 -21.05
CA GLU A 222 -6.48 -20.98 -21.25
C GLU A 222 -7.50 -20.01 -20.62
N GLY A 223 -7.19 -18.72 -20.65
CA GLY A 223 -8.06 -17.65 -20.17
C GLY A 223 -8.08 -17.47 -18.66
N ARG A 224 -7.15 -18.11 -17.94
CA ARG A 224 -7.00 -17.96 -16.47
C ARG A 224 -6.91 -16.49 -16.03
N TRP A 225 -6.33 -15.65 -16.87
CA TRP A 225 -5.99 -14.27 -16.56
C TRP A 225 -6.97 -13.24 -17.12
N ASP A 226 -8.03 -13.66 -17.81
CA ASP A 226 -8.94 -12.77 -18.56
C ASP A 226 -9.67 -11.77 -17.65
N GLY A 227 -10.02 -12.18 -16.42
CA GLY A 227 -10.71 -11.34 -15.45
C GLY A 227 -9.78 -10.52 -14.54
N THR A 228 -8.49 -10.44 -14.85
CA THR A 228 -7.49 -9.83 -13.98
C THR A 228 -7.10 -8.43 -14.45
N LEU A 229 -6.57 -7.60 -13.54
CA LEU A 229 -5.96 -6.31 -13.86
C LEU A 229 -4.92 -6.41 -14.97
N TYR A 230 -4.24 -7.55 -15.14
CA TYR A 230 -3.27 -7.74 -16.22
C TYR A 230 -3.93 -7.74 -17.60
N ALA A 231 -5.07 -8.42 -17.73
CA ALA A 231 -5.88 -8.39 -18.95
C ALA A 231 -6.42 -6.99 -19.20
N TRP A 232 -6.93 -6.32 -18.16
CA TRP A 232 -7.44 -4.96 -18.29
C TRP A 232 -6.34 -3.90 -18.48
N LEU A 233 -5.07 -4.19 -18.24
CA LEU A 233 -3.97 -3.28 -18.59
C LEU A 233 -3.46 -3.50 -20.02
N GLN A 234 -3.91 -4.56 -20.69
CA GLN A 234 -3.66 -4.81 -22.10
C GLN A 234 -4.43 -3.80 -22.97
N GLY A 235 -3.84 -3.42 -24.11
CA GLY A 235 -4.50 -2.61 -25.14
C GLY A 235 -3.56 -1.54 -25.69
N GLU A 236 -3.67 -1.21 -26.97
CA GLU A 236 -2.83 -0.18 -27.60
C GLU A 236 -3.02 1.21 -26.98
N ASP A 237 -4.24 1.52 -26.52
CA ASP A 237 -4.59 2.73 -25.78
C ASP A 237 -4.02 2.75 -24.34
N ARG A 238 -3.94 1.58 -23.70
CA ARG A 238 -3.46 1.41 -22.30
C ARG A 238 -1.94 1.20 -22.22
N LYS A 239 -1.30 0.80 -23.31
CA LYS A 239 0.15 0.52 -23.38
C LYS A 239 1.05 1.67 -22.91
N PRO A 240 0.82 2.96 -23.27
CA PRO A 240 1.64 4.06 -22.77
C PRO A 240 1.56 4.22 -21.25
N PHE A 241 0.39 3.98 -20.67
CA PHE A 241 0.19 4.01 -19.21
C PHE A 241 0.96 2.86 -18.55
N LEU A 242 0.79 1.64 -19.06
CA LEU A 242 1.47 0.46 -18.52
C LEU A 242 3.00 0.59 -18.58
N GLU A 243 3.56 1.06 -19.70
CA GLU A 243 4.99 1.31 -19.81
C GLU A 243 5.51 2.34 -18.80
N LYS A 244 4.75 3.43 -18.55
CA LYS A 244 5.09 4.40 -17.50
C LYS A 244 5.08 3.73 -16.12
N LEU A 245 4.05 2.93 -15.83
CA LEU A 245 3.94 2.19 -14.57
C LEU A 245 5.14 1.25 -14.35
N LEU A 246 5.56 0.51 -15.38
CA LEU A 246 6.74 -0.36 -15.34
C LEU A 246 8.03 0.40 -15.03
N ARG A 247 8.20 1.58 -15.62
CA ARG A 247 9.34 2.46 -15.34
C ARG A 247 9.35 2.91 -13.87
N GLN A 248 8.17 3.20 -13.29
CA GLN A 248 8.07 3.55 -11.87
C GLN A 248 8.37 2.36 -10.95
N PHE A 249 7.94 1.15 -11.33
CA PHE A 249 8.27 -0.08 -10.61
C PHE A 249 9.76 -0.38 -10.61
N ASN A 250 10.50 0.00 -11.66
CA ASN A 250 11.95 -0.18 -11.75
C ASN A 250 12.40 -1.61 -11.42
N LEU A 251 11.79 -2.61 -12.07
CA LEU A 251 12.02 -4.04 -11.80
C LEU A 251 13.46 -4.51 -12.06
N GLU A 252 14.21 -3.75 -12.86
CA GLU A 252 15.61 -4.01 -13.20
C GLU A 252 16.62 -3.27 -12.30
N ASN A 253 16.14 -2.51 -11.29
CA ASN A 253 16.99 -1.73 -10.38
C ASN A 253 17.90 -0.71 -11.07
N ARG A 254 17.47 -0.14 -12.21
CA ARG A 254 18.24 0.88 -12.94
C ARG A 254 18.47 2.09 -12.04
N SER A 255 19.74 2.45 -11.86
CA SER A 255 20.16 3.45 -10.87
C SER A 255 19.99 4.90 -11.35
N ASP A 256 19.88 5.05 -12.67
CA ASP A 256 19.91 6.25 -13.50
C ASP A 256 18.50 6.66 -13.97
N HIS A 257 17.50 5.79 -13.85
CA HIS A 257 16.16 6.05 -14.35
C HIS A 257 15.46 7.16 -13.56
N VAL A 258 15.25 8.32 -14.19
CA VAL A 258 14.70 9.55 -13.56
C VAL A 258 13.30 9.32 -12.97
N ASN A 259 12.47 8.50 -13.61
CA ASN A 259 11.08 8.26 -13.18
C ASN A 259 10.91 7.03 -12.27
N ARG A 260 11.99 6.50 -11.67
CA ARG A 260 11.86 5.39 -10.72
C ARG A 260 11.26 5.90 -9.42
N PHE A 261 10.25 5.22 -8.89
CA PHE A 261 9.68 5.57 -7.59
C PHE A 261 9.89 4.48 -6.55
N LEU A 262 9.92 3.20 -6.97
CA LEU A 262 10.15 2.10 -6.05
C LEU A 262 11.64 1.72 -5.98
N LEU A 263 12.11 1.49 -4.76
CA LEU A 263 13.43 0.91 -4.49
C LEU A 263 13.35 -0.62 -4.40
N ALA A 264 14.49 -1.29 -4.60
CA ALA A 264 14.57 -2.76 -4.57
C ALA A 264 14.05 -3.35 -3.25
N GLY A 265 14.39 -2.72 -2.13
CA GLY A 265 13.93 -3.13 -0.80
C GLY A 265 12.42 -2.96 -0.60
N GLN A 266 11.80 -1.97 -1.25
CA GLN A 266 10.34 -1.77 -1.17
C GLN A 266 9.61 -2.85 -1.96
N ARG A 267 10.05 -3.14 -3.20
CA ARG A 267 9.50 -4.25 -3.99
C ARG A 267 9.61 -5.58 -3.25
N GLU A 268 10.79 -5.89 -2.74
CA GLU A 268 11.03 -7.12 -1.99
C GLU A 268 10.15 -7.22 -0.74
N CYS A 269 9.93 -6.10 -0.04
CA CYS A 269 8.98 -6.04 1.07
C CYS A 269 7.55 -6.35 0.60
N MET A 270 7.10 -5.74 -0.51
CA MET A 270 5.74 -5.93 -1.03
C MET A 270 5.48 -7.40 -1.42
N TYR A 271 6.44 -8.05 -2.08
CA TYR A 271 6.34 -9.49 -2.38
C TYR A 271 6.19 -10.31 -1.10
N ARG A 272 7.00 -10.04 -0.07
CA ARG A 272 6.92 -10.77 1.22
C ARG A 272 5.62 -10.50 1.97
N GLN A 273 5.13 -9.26 1.97
CA GLN A 273 3.86 -8.94 2.63
C GLN A 273 2.67 -9.58 1.91
N THR A 274 2.70 -9.65 0.57
CA THR A 274 1.68 -10.36 -0.21
C THR A 274 1.64 -11.82 0.21
N MET A 275 2.79 -12.51 0.25
CA MET A 275 2.89 -13.89 0.72
C MET A 275 2.36 -14.05 2.16
N ALA A 276 2.75 -13.15 3.07
CA ALA A 276 2.38 -13.24 4.47
C ALA A 276 0.88 -13.05 4.74
N LEU A 277 0.17 -12.33 3.87
CA LEU A 277 -1.26 -12.05 4.02
C LEU A 277 -2.14 -13.10 3.32
N PHE A 278 -1.67 -13.70 2.23
CA PHE A 278 -2.53 -14.48 1.33
C PHE A 278 -2.21 -15.98 1.24
N CYS A 279 -1.21 -16.52 1.96
CA CYS A 279 -0.80 -17.93 1.83
C CYS A 279 -1.19 -18.91 2.95
#